data_AF-A0A378Y881-F1
#
_entry.id   AF-A0A378Y881-F1
#
_cell.length_a   1.000
_cell.length_b   1.000
_cell.length_c   1.000
_cell.angle_alpha   90.00
_cell.angle_beta   90.00
_cell.angle_gamma   90.00
#
_symmetry.space_group_name_H-M   'P 1'
#
loop_
_entity.id
_entity.type
_entity.pdbx_description
1 polymer ?
#
loop_
_entity_poly.entity_id
_entity_poly.type
_entity_poly.pdbx_seq_one_letter_code
_entity_poly.pdbx_strand_id
1 'polypeptide(L)' 'MLFDIRTIVGALLACYGLIVLVTGLTYDAAEQEAKTGGIDINQWTGIGMLIAAAVFFTWVRLRPVQVPPTPPENEKPAE' A
#
# COMPACT_ATOMS: atom_id res chain seq x y z
N MET A 1 -3.81 -14.14 2.65
CA MET A 1 -3.69 -12.66 2.78
C MET A 1 -2.81 -12.01 1.72
N LEU A 2 -1.68 -12.60 1.30
CA LEU A 2 -0.80 -11.97 0.30
C LEU A 2 -1.51 -11.61 -1.03
N PHE A 3 -2.52 -12.39 -1.43
CA PHE A 3 -3.35 -12.14 -2.61
C PHE A 3 -4.64 -11.34 -2.32
N ASP A 4 -4.68 -10.57 -1.23
CA ASP A 4 -5.75 -9.59 -0.99
C ASP A 4 -5.41 -8.27 -1.70
N ILE A 5 -6.34 -7.74 -2.49
CA ILE A 5 -6.12 -6.50 -3.25
C ILE A 5 -5.74 -5.32 -2.35
N ARG A 6 -6.27 -5.25 -1.12
CA ARG A 6 -5.96 -4.18 -0.16
C ARG A 6 -4.51 -4.28 0.34
N THR A 7 -4.02 -5.50 0.53
CA THR A 7 -2.61 -5.75 0.88
C THR A 7 -1.69 -5.35 -0.28
N ILE A 8 -2.05 -5.73 -1.51
CA ILE A 8 -1.26 -5.41 -2.71
C ILE A 8 -1.20 -3.90 -2.93
N VAL A 9 -2.35 -3.22 -2.92
CA VAL A 9 -2.43 -1.76 -3.08
C VAL A 9 -1.69 -1.05 -1.96
N GLY A 10 -1.89 -1.46 -0.69
CA GLY A 10 -1.17 -0.89 0.45
C GLY A 10 0.34 -1.05 0.33
N ALA A 11 0.83 -2.22 -0.10
CA ALA A 11 2.25 -2.48 -0.29
C ALA A 11 2.85 -1.64 -1.43
N LEU A 12 2.14 -1.51 -2.56
CA LEU A 12 2.57 -0.68 -3.68
C LEU A 12 2.66 0.80 -3.29
N LEU A 13 1.64 1.31 -2.60
CA LEU A 13 1.63 2.68 -2.07
C LEU A 13 2.77 2.90 -1.07
N ALA A 14 3.02 1.95 -0.18
CA ALA A 14 4.11 2.04 0.78
C ALA A 14 5.47 2.08 0.09
N CYS A 15 5.75 1.15 -0.81
CA CYS A 15 7.01 1.09 -1.54
C CYS A 15 7.26 2.35 -2.38
N TYR A 16 6.27 2.75 -3.18
CA TYR A 16 6.43 3.92 -4.04
C TYR A 16 6.47 5.23 -3.25
N GLY A 17 5.62 5.36 -2.21
CA GLY A 17 5.64 6.52 -1.31
C GLY A 17 7.00 6.68 -0.61
N LEU A 18 7.64 5.57 -0.24
CA LEU A 18 8.98 5.59 0.36
C LEU A 18 10.05 6.02 -0.64
N ILE A 19 9.97 5.57 -1.89
CA ILE A 19 10.87 6.05 -2.97
C ILE A 19 10.70 7.55 -3.16
N VAL A 20 9.47 8.03 -3.31
CA VAL A 20 9.15 9.45 -3.53
C VAL A 20 9.60 10.31 -2.35
N LEU A 21 9.39 9.84 -1.11
CA LEU A 21 9.86 10.52 0.09
C LEU A 21 11.38 10.60 0.12
N VAL A 22 12.10 9.51 -0.17
CA VAL A 22 13.57 9.50 -0.24
C VAL A 22 14.06 10.45 -1.32
N THR A 23 13.45 10.45 -2.51
CA THR A 23 13.80 11.40 -3.57
C THR A 23 13.58 12.85 -3.12
N GLY A 24 12.49 13.14 -2.41
CA GLY A 24 12.23 14.46 -1.84
C GLY A 24 13.19 14.88 -0.71
N LEU A 25 13.91 13.94 -0.10
CA LEU A 25 14.92 14.21 0.94
C LEU A 25 16.34 14.30 0.39
N THR A 26 16.63 13.66 -0.74
CA THR A 26 17.99 13.58 -1.32
C THR A 26 18.23 14.55 -2.47
N TYR A 27 17.18 15.03 -3.14
CA TYR A 27 17.30 16.08 -4.16
C TYR A 27 17.47 17.46 -3.51
N ASP A 28 18.12 18.36 -4.24
CA ASP A 28 18.33 19.75 -3.81
C ASP A 28 16.98 20.48 -3.68
N ALA A 29 16.49 20.55 -2.44
CA ALA A 29 15.18 21.11 -2.11
C ALA A 29 15.06 22.56 -2.61
N ALA A 30 16.12 23.36 -2.53
CA ALA A 30 16.08 24.76 -2.95
C ALA A 30 15.84 24.94 -4.46
N GLU A 31 16.38 24.04 -5.29
CA GLU A 31 16.18 24.07 -6.75
C GLU A 31 14.77 23.59 -7.14
N GLN A 32 14.20 22.66 -6.37
CA GLN A 32 12.85 22.12 -6.62
C GLN A 32 11.76 23.03 -6.07
N GLU A 33 11.92 23.57 -4.86
CA GLU A 33 11.03 24.58 -4.26
C GLU A 33 10.89 25.80 -5.18
N ALA A 34 11.98 26.23 -5.83
CA ALA A 34 11.92 27.31 -6.82
C ALA A 34 11.01 26.99 -8.02
N LYS A 35 10.89 25.71 -8.40
CA LYS A 35 10.03 25.24 -9.51
C LYS A 35 8.58 25.03 -9.07
N THR A 36 8.33 24.84 -7.78
CA THR A 36 7.02 24.46 -7.22
C THR A 36 6.38 25.55 -6.35
N GLY A 37 7.01 26.73 -6.25
CA GLY A 37 6.47 27.86 -5.49
C GLY A 37 6.70 27.74 -3.98
N GLY A 38 7.81 27.12 -3.56
CA GLY A 38 8.21 27.00 -2.15
C GLY A 38 7.68 25.75 -1.45
N ILE A 39 7.23 24.73 -2.19
CA ILE A 39 6.66 23.51 -1.61
C ILE A 39 7.34 22.27 -2.20
N ASP A 40 7.92 21.43 -1.35
CA ASP A 40 8.45 20.13 -1.76
C ASP A 40 7.32 19.12 -2.06
N ILE A 41 6.88 19.09 -3.32
CA ILE A 41 5.78 18.22 -3.79
C ILE A 41 6.09 16.74 -3.53
N ASN A 42 7.35 16.32 -3.71
CA ASN A 42 7.74 14.93 -3.48
C ASN A 42 7.55 14.54 -2.00
N GLN A 43 7.91 15.39 -1.04
CA GLN A 43 7.74 15.07 0.37
C GLN A 43 6.26 14.92 0.74
N TRP A 44 5.44 15.90 0.36
CA TRP A 44 3.99 15.86 0.63
C TRP A 44 3.31 14.67 -0.05
N THR A 45 3.66 14.38 -1.30
CA THR A 45 3.13 13.23 -2.02
C THR A 45 3.54 11.91 -1.38
N GLY A 46 4.83 11.77 -1.03
CA GLY A 46 5.36 10.58 -0.35
C GLY A 46 4.68 10.34 0.99
N ILE A 47 4.54 11.38 1.82
CA ILE A 47 3.82 11.31 3.10
C ILE A 47 2.35 10.90 2.89
N GLY A 48 1.66 11.52 1.93
CA GLY A 48 0.27 11.19 1.61
C GLY A 48 0.09 9.71 1.22
N MET A 49 1.01 9.18 0.41
CA MET A 49 0.99 7.77 0.00
C MET A 49 1.25 6.82 1.18
N LEU A 50 2.16 7.18 2.08
CA LEU A 50 2.44 6.39 3.29
C LEU A 50 1.25 6.38 4.26
N ILE A 51 0.56 7.52 4.44
CA ILE A 51 -0.67 7.58 5.23
C ILE A 51 -1.74 6.68 4.62
N ALA A 52 -1.95 6.76 3.31
CA ALA A 52 -2.90 5.91 2.61
C ALA A 52 -2.55 4.41 2.78
N ALA A 53 -1.28 4.03 2.62
CA ALA A 53 -0.83 2.66 2.85
C ALA A 53 -1.14 2.17 4.28
N ALA A 54 -0.90 3.00 5.29
CA ALA A 54 -1.21 2.67 6.68
C ALA A 54 -2.71 2.43 6.90
N VAL A 55 -3.57 3.22 6.24
CA VAL A 55 -5.04 3.01 6.25
C VAL A 55 -5.39 1.65 5.64
N PHE A 56 -4.81 1.29 4.49
CA PHE A 56 -5.06 0.01 3.85
C PHE A 56 -4.63 -1.18 4.72
N PHE A 57 -3.45 -1.11 5.33
CA PHE A 57 -2.98 -2.16 6.24
C PHE A 57 -3.83 -2.27 7.50
N THR A 58 -4.26 -1.14 8.06
CA THR A 58 -5.19 -1.11 9.18
C THR A 58 -6.52 -1.75 8.80
N TRP A 59 -7.04 -1.48 7.61
CA TRP A 59 -8.27 -2.10 7.13
C TRP A 59 -8.13 -3.61 6.93
N VAL A 60 -7.04 -4.10 6.34
CA VAL A 60 -6.76 -5.54 6.24
C VAL A 60 -6.74 -6.19 7.62
N ARG A 61 -6.14 -5.52 8.61
CA ARG A 61 -6.05 -6.01 9.99
C ARG A 61 -7.39 -6.03 10.72
N LEU A 62 -8.28 -5.08 10.42
CA LEU A 62 -9.61 -4.98 11.02
C LEU A 62 -10.67 -5.85 10.32
N ARG A 63 -10.52 -6.10 9.02
CA ARG A 63 -11.45 -6.93 8.23
C ARG A 63 -10.69 -7.97 7.39
N PRO A 64 -10.22 -9.06 8.01
CA PRO A 64 -9.54 -10.15 7.30
C PRO A 64 -10.51 -10.86 6.34
N VAL A 65 -10.00 -11.32 5.20
CA VAL A 65 -10.78 -12.14 4.24
C VAL A 65 -11.00 -13.52 4.86
N GLN A 66 -12.26 -13.96 4.87
CA GLN A 66 -12.63 -15.29 5.31
C GLN A 66 -12.51 -16.26 4.15
N VAL A 67 -11.81 -17.38 4.38
CA VAL A 67 -11.74 -18.49 3.42
C VAL A 67 -12.82 -19.49 3.82
N PRO A 68 -13.80 -19.80 2.95
CA PRO A 68 -14.81 -20.81 3.25
C PRO A 68 -14.14 -22.18 3.50
N PRO A 69 -14.65 -22.98 4.45
CA PRO A 69 -14.16 -24.33 4.66
C PRO A 69 -14.41 -25.19 3.42
N THR A 70 -13.41 -25.98 3.03
CA THR A 70 -13.54 -26.94 1.92
C THR A 70 -14.59 -27.98 2.26
N PRO A 71 -15.58 -28.27 1.38
CA PRO A 71 -16.53 -29.35 1.60
C PRO A 71 -15.80 -30.71 1.71
N PRO A 72 -16.30 -31.65 2.54
CA PRO A 72 -15.66 -32.97 2.69
C PRO A 72 -15.65 -33.73 1.36
N GLU A 73 -14.48 -34.26 0.99
CA GLU A 73 -14.20 -34.96 -0.28
C GLU A 73 -14.78 -36.39 -0.36
N ASN A 74 -15.85 -36.70 0.36
CA ASN A 74 -16.37 -38.07 0.44
C ASN A 74 -17.85 -38.16 0.11
N GLU A 75 -18.17 -38.00 -1.17
CA GLU A 75 -19.30 -38.69 -1.81
C GLU A 75 -18.84 -39.23 -3.16
N LYS A 76 -17.89 -40.19 -3.15
CA LYS A 76 -17.85 -41.18 -4.22
C LYS A 76 -18.93 -42.22 -3.87
N PRO A 77 -20.01 -42.35 -4.64
CA PRO A 77 -20.93 -43.46 -4.48
C PRO A 77 -20.13 -44.75 -4.67
N ALA A 78 -20.25 -45.66 -3.72
CA ALA A 78 -19.81 -47.03 -3.93
C ALA A 78 -20.80 -47.67 -4.90
N GLU A 79 -20.46 -47.70 -6.19
CA GLU A 79 -20.99 -48.67 -7.15
C GLU A 79 -20.02 -48.90 -8.31
#